data_AF-A0AAV2T2M0-F1
#
_entry.id   AF-A0AAV2T2M0-F1
#
_cell.length_a   1.000
_cell.length_b   1.000
_cell.length_c   1.000
_cell.angle_alpha   90.00
_cell.angle_beta   90.00
_cell.angle_gamma   90.00
#
_symmetry.space_group_name_H-M   'P 1'
#
loop_
_entity.id
_entity.type
_entity.pdbx_description
1 polymer ?
#
loop_
_entity_poly.entity_id
_entity_poly.type
_entity_poly.pdbx_seq_one_letter_code
_entity_poly.pdbx_strand_id
1 'polypeptide(L)'
;MVFSIDFPVSFHYCSRMIILDPIDSAEFISSNATHVQIHADGIEKLAHKIKNALCSGSAGVENWKSQELTPSVANEQAVEWIFVTDLLNFSFWTDSHPHYEVSFGGKIYTGYWALCAAVNRAVDEGLNLLDANVYKDISEEQMKYVFRSANGSEIPLLKERWMTLQEAGKTLFDRYNGSFINVIKLCEKSAKKLLELLCQYFPSFRDNATYKGVQVSILKRAQILVGDLWSCFEGKGFGEFHDIDQITAFADYRVPQVLVHFGVLSYDRHLTEVVRGAYRPTY
;
A
#
# COMPACT_ATOMS: atom_id res chain seq x y z
N MET A 1 47.49 -22.27 10.24
CA MET A 1 47.42 -20.95 10.90
C MET A 1 45.97 -20.52 10.79
N VAL A 2 45.18 -20.81 11.82
CA VAL A 2 43.74 -20.52 11.90
C VAL A 2 43.62 -19.26 12.74
N PHE A 3 43.11 -18.18 12.18
CA PHE A 3 42.74 -17.00 12.95
C PHE A 3 41.22 -16.96 13.05
N SER A 4 40.72 -17.34 14.22
CA SER A 4 39.37 -17.04 14.68
C SER A 4 39.36 -15.56 15.09
N ILE A 5 38.39 -14.79 14.58
CA ILE A 5 38.11 -13.44 15.04
C ILE A 5 36.70 -13.48 15.62
N ASP A 6 36.61 -13.59 16.94
CA ASP A 6 35.38 -13.40 17.70
C ASP A 6 35.08 -11.90 17.81
N PHE A 7 33.86 -11.50 17.46
CA PHE A 7 33.32 -10.18 17.80
C PHE A 7 32.43 -10.29 19.04
N PRO A 8 32.65 -9.49 20.10
CA PRO A 8 31.74 -9.45 21.23
C PRO A 8 30.58 -8.50 20.93
N VAL A 9 29.39 -9.05 20.69
CA VAL A 9 28.14 -8.26 20.72
C VAL A 9 27.53 -8.40 22.11
N SER A 10 27.79 -7.41 22.96
CA SER A 10 27.09 -7.26 24.24
C SER A 10 25.63 -6.89 23.97
N PHE A 11 24.73 -7.87 24.02
CA PHE A 11 23.29 -7.66 24.00
C PHE A 11 22.85 -7.00 25.31
N HIS A 12 22.61 -5.69 25.28
CA HIS A 12 21.67 -5.09 26.22
C HIS A 12 20.27 -5.60 25.85
N TYR A 13 19.68 -6.42 26.73
CA TYR A 13 18.26 -6.78 26.69
C TYR A 13 17.41 -5.54 27.00
N CYS A 14 17.28 -4.66 26.01
CA CYS A 14 16.11 -3.80 25.95
C CYS A 14 14.98 -4.73 25.50
N SER A 15 13.98 -4.96 26.35
CA SER A 15 12.80 -5.74 25.98
C SER A 15 12.21 -5.13 24.70
N ARG A 16 12.47 -5.76 23.55
CA ARG A 16 11.84 -5.38 22.29
C ARG A 16 10.35 -5.50 22.53
N MET A 17 9.64 -4.38 22.57
CA MET A 17 8.18 -4.41 22.55
C MET A 17 7.78 -5.16 21.29
N ILE A 18 7.14 -6.32 21.46
CA ILE A 18 6.62 -7.13 20.36
C ILE A 18 5.52 -6.29 19.70
N ILE A 19 5.71 -5.97 18.42
CA ILE A 19 4.67 -5.33 17.60
C ILE A 19 3.81 -6.47 17.05
N LEU A 20 2.50 -6.39 17.28
CA LEU A 20 1.56 -7.38 16.75
C LEU A 20 1.53 -7.34 15.22
N ASP A 21 1.38 -8.50 14.58
CA ASP A 21 1.17 -8.57 13.13
C ASP A 21 -0.21 -7.97 12.76
N PRO A 22 -0.52 -7.73 11.47
CA PRO A 22 -1.79 -7.10 11.10
C PRO A 22 -3.05 -7.86 11.55
N ILE A 23 -3.03 -9.19 11.61
CA ILE A 23 -4.17 -10.01 12.04
C ILE A 23 -4.36 -9.84 13.55
N ASP A 24 -3.28 -10.07 14.32
CA ASP A 24 -3.31 -9.94 15.78
C ASP A 24 -3.66 -8.51 16.20
N SER A 25 -3.17 -7.52 15.44
CA SER A 25 -3.52 -6.12 15.62
C SER A 25 -5.00 -5.86 15.38
N ALA A 26 -5.58 -6.39 14.30
CA ALA A 26 -6.99 -6.23 13.98
C ALA A 26 -7.88 -6.90 15.04
N GLU A 27 -7.54 -8.10 15.51
CA GLU A 27 -8.25 -8.78 16.60
C GLU A 27 -8.18 -7.97 17.90
N PHE A 28 -6.98 -7.50 18.27
CA PHE A 28 -6.79 -6.71 19.48
C PHE A 28 -7.56 -5.38 19.42
N ILE A 29 -7.47 -4.65 18.30
CA ILE A 29 -8.16 -3.37 18.12
C ILE A 29 -9.67 -3.56 18.13
N SER A 30 -10.20 -4.52 17.37
CA SER A 30 -11.64 -4.74 17.24
C SER A 30 -12.28 -5.19 18.56
N SER A 31 -11.60 -6.05 19.33
CA SER A 31 -12.07 -6.52 20.64
C SER A 31 -12.02 -5.43 21.72
N ASN A 32 -11.26 -4.37 21.49
CA ASN A 32 -11.08 -3.28 22.44
C ASN A 32 -11.70 -1.94 21.98
N ALA A 33 -12.27 -1.89 20.77
CA ALA A 33 -12.87 -0.68 20.23
C ALA A 33 -14.12 -0.28 21.04
N THR A 34 -14.25 1.02 21.33
CA THR A 34 -15.37 1.55 22.13
C THR A 34 -16.41 2.28 21.28
N HIS A 35 -15.98 2.87 20.17
CA HIS A 35 -16.83 3.72 19.31
C HIS A 35 -17.36 2.99 18.07
N VAL A 36 -16.88 1.78 17.80
CA VAL A 36 -17.23 0.97 16.64
C VAL A 36 -17.71 -0.38 17.12
N GLN A 37 -18.84 -0.85 16.60
CA GLN A 37 -19.38 -2.18 16.84
C GLN A 37 -19.42 -2.96 15.52
N ILE A 38 -19.11 -4.25 15.60
CA ILE A 38 -19.15 -5.20 14.48
C ILE A 38 -20.39 -6.08 14.66
N HIS A 39 -21.22 -6.17 13.63
CA HIS A 39 -22.48 -6.91 13.66
C HIS A 39 -22.39 -8.19 12.84
N ALA A 40 -22.57 -9.34 13.49
CA ALA A 40 -22.45 -10.66 12.86
C ALA A 40 -23.48 -10.88 11.75
N ASP A 41 -24.71 -10.38 11.92
CA ASP A 41 -25.75 -10.48 10.89
C ASP A 41 -25.42 -9.63 9.65
N GLY A 42 -24.80 -8.46 9.84
CA GLY A 42 -24.26 -7.64 8.77
C GLY A 42 -23.16 -8.37 7.98
N ILE A 43 -22.25 -9.04 8.69
CA ILE A 43 -21.19 -9.86 8.07
C ILE A 43 -21.81 -10.96 7.21
N GLU A 44 -22.77 -11.71 7.75
CA GLU A 44 -23.40 -12.82 7.02
C GLU A 44 -24.13 -12.33 5.75
N LYS A 45 -24.87 -11.23 5.85
CA LYS A 45 -25.55 -10.61 4.69
C LYS A 45 -24.56 -10.19 3.61
N LEU A 46 -23.47 -9.51 4.00
CA LEU A 46 -22.45 -9.06 3.05
C LEU A 46 -21.69 -10.25 2.43
N ALA A 47 -21.36 -11.27 3.22
CA ALA A 47 -20.69 -12.47 2.74
C ALA A 47 -21.53 -13.20 1.69
N HIS A 48 -22.84 -13.36 1.91
CA HIS A 48 -23.75 -13.92 0.89
C HIS A 48 -23.76 -13.10 -0.39
N LYS A 49 -23.78 -11.76 -0.29
CA LYS A 49 -23.75 -10.87 -1.44
C LYS A 49 -22.45 -11.00 -2.25
N ILE A 50 -21.30 -11.04 -1.57
CA ILE A 50 -19.99 -11.24 -2.19
C ILE A 50 -19.93 -12.61 -2.86
N LYS A 51 -20.34 -13.67 -2.15
CA LYS A 51 -20.40 -15.03 -2.71
C LYS A 51 -21.24 -15.08 -3.99
N ASN A 52 -22.42 -14.48 -3.99
CA ASN A 52 -23.28 -14.44 -5.17
C ASN A 52 -22.61 -13.69 -6.34
N ALA A 53 -21.94 -12.57 -6.06
CA ALA A 53 -21.24 -11.78 -7.07
C ALA A 53 -20.06 -12.54 -7.71
N LEU A 54 -19.31 -13.30 -6.90
CA LEU A 54 -18.24 -14.19 -7.36
C LEU A 54 -18.80 -15.35 -8.19
N CYS A 55 -19.84 -16.02 -7.69
CA CYS A 55 -20.47 -17.14 -8.40
C CYS A 55 -21.11 -16.73 -9.74
N SER A 56 -21.59 -15.48 -9.85
CA SER A 56 -22.15 -14.95 -11.09
C SER A 56 -21.10 -14.37 -12.05
N GLY A 57 -19.81 -14.34 -11.66
CA GLY A 57 -18.73 -13.72 -12.45
C GLY A 57 -18.81 -12.20 -12.56
N SER A 58 -19.61 -11.54 -11.72
CA SER A 58 -19.72 -10.07 -11.70
C SER A 58 -18.56 -9.40 -10.94
N ALA A 59 -17.80 -10.19 -10.17
CA ALA A 59 -16.58 -9.81 -9.51
C ALA A 59 -15.61 -11.00 -9.56
N GLY A 60 -14.32 -10.71 -9.70
CA GLY A 60 -13.26 -11.71 -9.74
C GLY A 60 -11.88 -11.07 -9.68
N VAL A 61 -10.85 -11.89 -9.47
CA VAL A 61 -9.45 -11.45 -9.29
C VAL A 61 -8.86 -10.99 -10.63
N GLU A 62 -9.34 -11.58 -11.73
CA GLU A 62 -9.00 -11.23 -13.11
C GLU A 62 -9.24 -9.75 -13.45
N ASN A 63 -10.07 -9.05 -12.66
CA ASN A 63 -10.37 -7.63 -12.88
C ASN A 63 -9.16 -6.71 -12.66
N TRP A 64 -8.14 -7.13 -11.91
CA TRP A 64 -6.95 -6.30 -11.68
C TRP A 64 -6.21 -6.02 -13.00
N LYS A 65 -5.94 -7.05 -13.80
CA LYS A 65 -5.26 -6.92 -15.11
C LYS A 65 -6.09 -6.16 -16.15
N SER A 66 -7.40 -6.07 -15.95
CA SER A 66 -8.29 -5.37 -16.87
C SER A 66 -8.25 -3.85 -16.71
N GLN A 67 -7.56 -3.33 -15.69
CA GLN A 67 -7.43 -1.90 -15.44
C GLN A 67 -6.41 -1.27 -16.41
N GLU A 68 -6.86 -0.27 -17.17
CA GLU A 68 -6.12 0.37 -18.26
C GLU A 68 -4.72 0.88 -17.89
N LEU A 69 -4.51 1.32 -16.65
CA LEU A 69 -3.25 1.90 -16.21
C LEU A 69 -2.31 0.91 -15.50
N THR A 70 -2.76 -0.32 -15.26
CA THR A 70 -1.95 -1.35 -14.60
C THR A 70 -1.17 -2.19 -15.64
N PRO A 71 -0.06 -2.84 -15.25
CA PRO A 71 0.64 -3.78 -16.12
C PRO A 71 -0.28 -4.91 -16.62
N SER A 72 -0.42 -5.01 -17.95
CA SER A 72 -1.22 -6.04 -18.60
C SER A 72 -0.49 -7.39 -18.72
N VAL A 73 0.84 -7.41 -18.55
CA VAL A 73 1.69 -8.59 -18.64
C VAL A 73 2.41 -8.80 -17.31
N ALA A 74 2.28 -10.01 -16.76
CA ALA A 74 2.93 -10.40 -15.51
C ALA A 74 4.42 -10.73 -15.76
N ASN A 75 5.28 -9.69 -15.74
CA ASN A 75 6.71 -9.80 -15.98
C ASN A 75 7.53 -8.98 -14.95
N GLU A 76 8.85 -8.96 -15.10
CA GLU A 76 9.75 -8.21 -14.21
C GLU A 76 9.42 -6.71 -14.14
N GLN A 77 9.01 -6.10 -15.25
CA GLN A 77 8.61 -4.69 -15.26
C GLN A 77 7.33 -4.43 -14.45
N ALA A 78 6.39 -5.38 -14.45
CA ALA A 78 5.19 -5.29 -13.60
C ALA A 78 5.54 -5.31 -12.11
N VAL A 79 6.55 -6.07 -11.70
CA VAL A 79 7.02 -6.08 -10.30
C VAL A 79 7.53 -4.70 -9.89
N GLU A 80 8.40 -4.09 -10.70
CA GLU A 80 8.96 -2.78 -10.38
C GLU A 80 7.89 -1.67 -10.44
N TRP A 81 6.92 -1.78 -11.36
CA TRP A 81 5.76 -0.90 -11.41
C TRP A 81 4.93 -0.96 -10.13
N ILE A 82 4.55 -2.17 -9.69
CA ILE A 82 3.76 -2.39 -8.47
C ILE A 82 4.52 -1.81 -7.27
N PHE A 83 5.82 -2.09 -7.17
CA PHE A 83 6.66 -1.55 -6.10
C PHE A 83 6.59 -0.02 -6.03
N VAL A 84 6.81 0.67 -7.16
CA VAL A 84 6.83 2.14 -7.22
C VAL A 84 5.45 2.73 -6.93
N THR A 85 4.39 2.19 -7.52
CA THR A 85 3.04 2.72 -7.30
C THR A 85 2.57 2.51 -5.87
N ASP A 86 2.85 1.36 -5.26
CA ASP A 86 2.43 1.07 -3.88
C ASP A 86 3.29 1.75 -2.83
N LEU A 87 4.57 1.93 -3.10
CA LEU A 87 5.43 2.79 -2.31
C LEU A 87 4.86 4.22 -2.22
N LEU A 88 4.33 4.72 -3.33
CA LEU A 88 3.73 6.05 -3.45
C LEU A 88 2.21 6.06 -3.21
N ASN A 89 1.59 4.97 -2.76
CA ASN A 89 0.12 4.87 -2.63
C ASN A 89 -0.42 5.48 -1.31
N PHE A 90 -0.20 6.78 -1.11
CA PHE A 90 -0.65 7.50 0.09
C PHE A 90 -1.13 8.92 -0.25
N SER A 91 -2.14 9.43 0.46
CA SER A 91 -2.64 10.82 0.36
C SER A 91 -2.96 11.32 -1.06
N PHE A 92 -4.20 11.10 -1.50
CA PHE A 92 -4.74 11.68 -2.75
C PHE A 92 -5.86 12.70 -2.51
N TRP A 93 -6.09 13.05 -1.25
CA TRP A 93 -7.11 14.01 -0.85
C TRP A 93 -6.52 15.40 -0.80
N THR A 94 -7.27 16.38 -1.33
CA THR A 94 -7.01 17.80 -1.12
C THR A 94 -8.27 18.41 -0.53
N ASP A 95 -8.12 19.24 0.51
CA ASP A 95 -9.23 19.99 1.10
C ASP A 95 -9.69 21.15 0.19
N SER A 96 -8.87 21.50 -0.81
CA SER A 96 -9.12 22.58 -1.77
C SER A 96 -9.20 22.07 -3.22
N HIS A 97 -9.96 22.81 -4.03
CA HIS A 97 -10.01 22.67 -5.48
C HIS A 97 -9.00 23.62 -6.15
N PRO A 98 -8.47 23.28 -7.35
CA PRO A 98 -8.75 22.06 -8.10
C PRO A 98 -8.03 20.83 -7.52
N HIS A 99 -8.63 19.65 -7.69
CA HIS A 99 -8.01 18.39 -7.31
C HIS A 99 -6.83 18.05 -8.23
N TYR A 100 -5.93 17.22 -7.72
CA TYR A 100 -4.81 16.71 -8.51
C TYR A 100 -5.29 15.87 -9.70
N GLU A 101 -4.95 16.32 -10.91
CA GLU A 101 -5.36 15.72 -12.17
C GLU A 101 -4.17 15.47 -13.09
N VAL A 102 -4.14 14.30 -13.73
CA VAL A 102 -3.08 13.94 -14.68
C VAL A 102 -3.70 13.57 -16.02
N SER A 103 -3.24 14.23 -17.08
CA SER A 103 -3.57 13.89 -18.46
C SER A 103 -2.60 12.81 -18.98
N PHE A 104 -3.16 11.70 -19.45
CA PHE A 104 -2.42 10.59 -20.05
C PHE A 104 -3.31 9.82 -21.02
N GLY A 105 -2.79 9.44 -22.20
CA GLY A 105 -3.58 8.69 -23.20
C GLY A 105 -4.86 9.40 -23.68
N GLY A 106 -4.90 10.75 -23.65
CA GLY A 106 -6.08 11.53 -24.02
C GLY A 106 -7.20 11.57 -22.99
N LYS A 107 -6.96 11.05 -21.77
CA LYS A 107 -7.91 11.04 -20.64
C LYS A 107 -7.34 11.82 -19.44
N ILE A 108 -8.24 12.31 -18.59
CA ILE A 108 -7.88 12.91 -17.30
C ILE A 108 -8.15 11.91 -16.19
N TYR A 109 -7.16 11.70 -15.33
CA TYR A 109 -7.23 10.82 -14.16
C TYR A 109 -7.11 11.60 -12.87
N THR A 110 -7.76 11.11 -11.82
CA THR A 110 -7.76 11.66 -10.45
C THR A 110 -7.45 10.55 -9.43
N GLY A 111 -7.15 10.95 -8.19
CA GLY A 111 -6.93 10.00 -7.10
C GLY A 111 -5.72 9.09 -7.34
N TYR A 112 -5.85 7.81 -6.97
CA TYR A 112 -4.83 6.79 -7.23
C TYR A 112 -4.52 6.64 -8.73
N TRP A 113 -5.52 6.75 -9.60
CA TRP A 113 -5.30 6.64 -11.04
C TRP A 113 -4.47 7.78 -11.61
N ALA A 114 -4.50 8.98 -11.00
CA ALA A 114 -3.60 10.06 -11.37
C ALA A 114 -2.13 9.72 -11.07
N LEU A 115 -1.84 9.03 -9.95
CA LEU A 115 -0.51 8.52 -9.65
C LEU A 115 -0.05 7.51 -10.70
N CYS A 116 -0.87 6.51 -11.01
CA CYS A 116 -0.55 5.51 -12.05
C CYS A 116 -0.29 6.18 -13.41
N ALA A 117 -1.14 7.13 -13.80
CA ALA A 117 -0.99 7.89 -15.03
C ALA A 117 0.32 8.71 -15.05
N ALA A 118 0.71 9.33 -13.93
CA ALA A 118 1.96 10.09 -13.84
C ALA A 118 3.20 9.18 -13.96
N VAL A 119 3.18 8.01 -13.32
CA VAL A 119 4.26 7.01 -13.42
C VAL A 119 4.38 6.50 -14.84
N ASN A 120 3.28 6.08 -15.47
CA ASN A 120 3.28 5.61 -16.86
C ASN A 120 3.74 6.69 -17.82
N ARG A 121 3.26 7.92 -17.66
CA ARG A 121 3.69 9.06 -18.47
C ARG A 121 5.19 9.34 -18.34
N ALA A 122 5.77 9.24 -17.15
CA ALA A 122 7.20 9.43 -16.97
C ALA A 122 8.02 8.38 -17.74
N VAL A 123 7.60 7.12 -17.69
CA VAL A 123 8.23 6.03 -18.45
C VAL A 123 8.12 6.27 -19.95
N ASP A 124 6.93 6.65 -20.46
CA ASP A 124 6.71 6.97 -21.87
C ASP A 124 7.51 8.19 -22.34
N GLU A 125 7.76 9.16 -21.47
CA GLU A 125 8.59 10.35 -21.72
C GLU A 125 10.10 10.08 -21.58
N GLY A 126 10.50 8.84 -21.28
CA GLY A 126 11.89 8.40 -21.24
C GLY A 126 12.57 8.52 -19.87
N LEU A 127 11.86 8.97 -18.83
CA LEU A 127 12.34 8.88 -17.46
C LEU A 127 11.82 7.58 -16.83
N ASN A 128 12.64 6.53 -16.88
CA ASN A 128 12.25 5.21 -16.38
C ASN A 128 12.11 5.20 -14.85
N LEU A 129 10.93 5.57 -14.35
CA LEU A 129 10.60 5.60 -12.92
C LEU A 129 10.51 4.20 -12.30
N LEU A 130 10.70 3.13 -13.08
CA LEU A 130 10.70 1.73 -12.64
C LEU A 130 12.11 1.19 -12.39
N ASP A 131 13.15 2.00 -12.62
CA ASP A 131 14.54 1.62 -12.39
C ASP A 131 15.10 2.34 -11.17
N ALA A 132 15.45 1.59 -10.12
CA ALA A 132 16.03 2.14 -8.90
C ALA A 132 17.33 2.92 -9.15
N ASN A 133 18.07 2.59 -10.20
CA ASN A 133 19.27 3.34 -10.58
C ASN A 133 18.94 4.75 -11.06
N VAL A 134 17.74 4.96 -11.60
CA VAL A 134 17.23 6.27 -12.01
C VAL A 134 16.68 7.01 -10.80
N TYR A 135 15.72 6.43 -10.08
CA TYR A 135 15.00 7.17 -9.04
C TYR A 135 15.74 7.31 -7.71
N LYS A 136 16.87 6.61 -7.49
CA LYS A 136 17.76 6.89 -6.34
C LYS A 136 18.41 8.28 -6.40
N ASP A 137 18.61 8.81 -7.60
CA ASP A 137 19.30 10.08 -7.89
C ASP A 137 18.37 11.13 -8.51
N ILE A 138 17.06 10.86 -8.58
CA ILE A 138 16.08 11.80 -9.14
C ILE A 138 16.04 13.10 -8.34
N SER A 139 16.10 14.23 -9.05
CA SER A 139 16.02 15.56 -8.43
C SER A 139 14.58 15.92 -8.05
N GLU A 140 14.43 16.90 -7.15
CA GLU A 140 13.11 17.41 -6.79
C GLU A 140 12.41 18.04 -8.00
N GLU A 141 13.14 18.70 -8.89
CA GLU A 141 12.64 19.28 -10.15
C GLU A 141 12.16 18.20 -11.12
N GLN A 142 12.90 17.10 -11.26
CA GLN A 142 12.46 15.96 -12.06
C GLN A 142 11.19 15.33 -11.46
N MET A 143 11.11 15.22 -10.13
CA MET A 143 9.92 14.71 -9.46
C MET A 143 8.71 15.65 -9.64
N LYS A 144 8.91 16.97 -9.54
CA LYS A 144 7.89 17.98 -9.89
C LYS A 144 7.42 17.83 -11.33
N TYR A 145 8.34 17.57 -12.26
CA TYR A 145 8.00 17.34 -13.65
C TYR A 145 7.21 16.04 -13.87
N VAL A 146 7.60 14.93 -13.23
CA VAL A 146 6.86 13.66 -13.27
C VAL A 146 5.41 13.86 -12.82
N PHE A 147 5.26 14.50 -11.66
CA PHE A 147 3.96 14.72 -11.02
C PHE A 147 3.26 16.02 -11.42
N ARG A 148 3.65 16.67 -12.52
CA ARG A 148 2.95 17.86 -13.00
C ARG A 148 1.49 17.54 -13.34
N SER A 149 0.58 18.41 -12.91
CA SER A 149 -0.85 18.24 -13.15
C SER A 149 -1.28 18.79 -14.52
N ALA A 150 -2.48 18.42 -14.94
CA ALA A 150 -3.13 18.97 -16.12
C ALA A 150 -3.75 20.37 -15.88
N ASN A 151 -3.92 20.76 -14.62
CA ASN A 151 -4.72 21.93 -14.22
C ASN A 151 -3.97 22.92 -13.30
N GLY A 152 -2.66 22.72 -13.09
CA GLY A 152 -1.83 23.59 -12.23
C GLY A 152 -1.88 23.27 -10.73
N SER A 153 -2.67 22.28 -10.30
CA SER A 153 -2.60 21.72 -8.93
C SER A 153 -1.27 20.99 -8.68
N GLU A 154 -0.92 20.81 -7.40
CA GLU A 154 0.21 19.97 -6.99
C GLU A 154 -0.30 18.65 -6.41
N ILE A 155 0.45 17.57 -6.62
CA ILE A 155 0.16 16.32 -5.92
C ILE A 155 0.36 16.54 -4.42
N PRO A 156 -0.55 16.06 -3.55
CA PRO A 156 -0.33 16.11 -2.11
C PRO A 156 0.97 15.40 -1.72
N LEU A 157 1.69 16.00 -0.78
CA LEU A 157 2.91 15.45 -0.17
C LEU A 157 4.02 15.12 -1.19
N LEU A 158 4.20 15.99 -2.20
CA LEU A 158 5.21 15.80 -3.25
C LEU A 158 6.63 15.59 -2.68
N LYS A 159 6.99 16.34 -1.63
CA LYS A 159 8.32 16.25 -1.03
C LYS A 159 8.53 14.90 -0.33
N GLU A 160 7.53 14.42 0.39
CA GLU A 160 7.55 13.12 1.08
C GLU A 160 7.59 11.98 0.06
N ARG A 161 6.89 12.10 -1.07
CA ARG A 161 6.98 11.16 -2.19
C ARG A 161 8.37 11.08 -2.78
N TRP A 162 8.97 12.24 -3.04
CA TRP A 162 10.33 12.33 -3.54
C TRP A 162 11.33 11.67 -2.59
N MET A 163 11.29 12.01 -1.30
CA MET A 163 12.17 11.41 -0.28
C MET A 163 11.95 9.90 -0.17
N THR A 164 10.70 9.45 -0.16
CA THR A 164 10.34 8.04 -0.09
C THR A 164 10.92 7.27 -1.28
N LEU A 165 10.77 7.81 -2.49
CA LEU A 165 11.26 7.17 -3.71
C LEU A 165 12.79 7.10 -3.73
N GLN A 166 13.49 8.18 -3.36
CA GLN A 166 14.95 8.17 -3.22
C GLN A 166 15.44 7.16 -2.16
N GLU A 167 14.82 7.13 -0.98
CA GLU A 167 15.20 6.22 0.11
C GLU A 167 15.06 4.76 -0.32
N ALA A 168 13.95 4.43 -0.98
CA ALA A 168 13.72 3.11 -1.55
C ALA A 168 14.75 2.78 -2.64
N GLY A 169 15.06 3.74 -3.53
CA GLY A 169 16.04 3.57 -4.59
C GLY A 169 17.45 3.28 -4.06
N LYS A 170 17.89 4.04 -3.05
CA LYS A 170 19.18 3.81 -2.37
C LYS A 170 19.22 2.45 -1.68
N THR A 171 18.13 2.08 -1.00
CA THR A 171 18.00 0.76 -0.36
C THR A 171 18.13 -0.38 -1.37
N LEU A 172 17.44 -0.29 -2.50
CA LEU A 172 17.52 -1.28 -3.57
C LEU A 172 18.90 -1.34 -4.19
N PHE A 173 19.52 -0.18 -4.46
CA PHE A 173 20.87 -0.09 -5.02
C PHE A 173 21.91 -0.74 -4.09
N ASP A 174 21.95 -0.34 -2.81
CA ASP A 174 22.98 -0.76 -1.87
C ASP A 174 22.85 -2.23 -1.44
N ARG A 175 21.63 -2.77 -1.40
CA ARG A 175 21.35 -4.08 -0.77
C ARG A 175 20.79 -5.13 -1.72
N TYR A 176 20.15 -4.72 -2.81
CA TYR A 176 19.36 -5.60 -3.67
C TYR A 176 19.71 -5.45 -5.15
N ASN A 177 20.93 -4.98 -5.45
CA ASN A 177 21.43 -4.81 -6.82
C ASN A 177 20.46 -4.02 -7.73
N GLY A 178 19.82 -3.00 -7.15
CA GLY A 178 18.94 -2.08 -7.86
C GLY A 178 17.57 -2.63 -8.29
N SER A 179 17.12 -3.79 -7.80
CA SER A 179 15.84 -4.38 -8.21
C SER A 179 15.02 -4.94 -7.06
N PHE A 180 13.71 -4.62 -7.03
CA PHE A 180 12.79 -5.13 -6.03
C PHE A 180 12.54 -6.64 -6.16
N ILE A 181 12.73 -7.20 -7.36
CA ILE A 181 12.68 -8.65 -7.59
C ILE A 181 13.62 -9.40 -6.67
N ASN A 182 14.78 -8.83 -6.35
CA ASN A 182 15.74 -9.46 -5.43
C ASN A 182 15.25 -9.46 -3.98
N VAL A 183 14.36 -8.54 -3.60
CA VAL A 183 13.64 -8.60 -2.31
C VAL A 183 12.61 -9.73 -2.33
N ILE A 184 11.83 -9.86 -3.40
CA ILE A 184 10.84 -10.94 -3.56
C ILE A 184 11.51 -12.31 -3.49
N LYS A 185 12.67 -12.50 -4.14
CA LYS A 185 13.41 -13.78 -4.07
C LYS A 185 13.77 -14.19 -2.63
N LEU A 186 14.02 -13.22 -1.74
CA LEU A 186 14.36 -13.49 -0.34
C LEU A 186 13.16 -13.86 0.52
N CYS A 187 11.93 -13.56 0.09
CA CYS A 187 10.72 -13.90 0.85
C CYS A 187 10.39 -15.40 0.80
N GLU A 188 11.08 -16.19 -0.05
CA GLU A 188 10.88 -17.65 -0.15
C GLU A 188 9.41 -18.04 -0.34
N LYS A 189 8.69 -17.23 -1.15
CA LYS A 189 7.26 -17.37 -1.40
C LYS A 189 6.40 -17.25 -0.14
N SER A 190 6.86 -16.55 0.91
CA SER A 190 6.04 -16.19 2.07
C SER A 190 5.63 -14.71 2.00
N ALA A 191 4.32 -14.50 2.02
CA ALA A 191 3.65 -13.22 2.13
C ALA A 191 4.02 -12.52 3.44
N LYS A 192 4.03 -13.25 4.58
CA LYS A 192 4.49 -12.72 5.88
C LYS A 192 5.95 -12.28 5.82
N LYS A 193 6.84 -13.11 5.27
CA LYS A 193 8.26 -12.78 5.14
C LYS A 193 8.47 -11.55 4.24
N LEU A 194 7.66 -11.38 3.19
CA LEU A 194 7.71 -10.17 2.36
C LEU A 194 7.29 -8.92 3.16
N LEU A 195 6.22 -9.00 3.98
CA LEU A 195 5.85 -7.91 4.89
C LEU A 195 6.98 -7.55 5.86
N GLU A 196 7.64 -8.55 6.44
CA GLU A 196 8.80 -8.35 7.33
C GLU A 196 9.95 -7.63 6.62
N LEU A 197 10.31 -8.09 5.42
CA LEU A 197 11.36 -7.46 4.60
C LEU A 197 11.01 -6.01 4.24
N LEU A 198 9.74 -5.75 3.85
CA LEU A 198 9.26 -4.40 3.57
C LEU A 198 9.40 -3.50 4.80
N CYS A 199 8.93 -3.95 5.96
CA CYS A 199 9.05 -3.19 7.20
C CYS A 199 10.50 -3.00 7.64
N GLN A 200 11.35 -4.00 7.45
CA GLN A 200 12.74 -3.94 7.88
C GLN A 200 13.53 -2.93 7.06
N TYR A 201 13.39 -2.96 5.74
CA TYR A 201 14.29 -2.25 4.83
C TYR A 201 13.71 -0.97 4.23
N PHE A 202 12.39 -0.81 4.23
CA PHE A 202 11.71 0.33 3.61
C PHE A 202 10.84 1.05 4.65
N PRO A 203 11.40 2.00 5.42
CA PRO A 203 10.73 2.65 6.55
C PRO A 203 9.35 3.24 6.22
N SER A 204 9.15 3.71 4.99
CA SER A 204 7.86 4.25 4.54
C SER A 204 6.69 3.25 4.68
N PHE A 205 6.96 1.94 4.60
CA PHE A 205 5.94 0.90 4.79
C PHE A 205 5.60 0.60 6.27
N ARG A 206 6.37 1.12 7.23
CA ARG A 206 6.12 0.92 8.66
C ARG A 206 4.91 1.74 9.10
N ASP A 207 3.76 1.08 9.14
CA ASP A 207 2.50 1.64 9.59
C ASP A 207 2.12 1.00 10.93
N ASN A 208 2.76 1.51 11.99
CA ASN A 208 2.66 1.03 13.35
C ASN A 208 2.14 2.14 14.27
N ALA A 209 1.38 1.76 15.29
CA ALA A 209 0.84 2.68 16.28
C ALA A 209 0.82 2.05 17.67
N THR A 210 0.65 2.89 18.69
CA THR A 210 0.35 2.42 20.05
C THR A 210 -1.15 2.54 20.30
N TYR A 211 -1.82 1.42 20.53
CA TYR A 211 -3.23 1.40 20.90
C TYR A 211 -3.39 0.74 22.28
N LYS A 212 -3.94 1.48 23.24
CA LYS A 212 -4.11 1.02 24.64
C LYS A 212 -2.85 0.38 25.25
N GLY A 213 -1.67 0.96 24.96
CA GLY A 213 -0.38 0.49 25.48
C GLY A 213 0.25 -0.69 24.72
N VAL A 214 -0.43 -1.24 23.70
CA VAL A 214 0.09 -2.31 22.84
C VAL A 214 0.60 -1.73 21.53
N GLN A 215 1.75 -2.20 21.05
CA GLN A 215 2.24 -1.87 19.71
C GLN A 215 1.48 -2.71 18.69
N VAL A 216 0.74 -2.04 17.81
CA VAL A 216 -0.05 -2.65 16.74
C VAL A 216 0.48 -2.19 15.39
N SER A 217 0.22 -3.00 14.37
CA SER A 217 0.58 -2.69 12.98
C SER A 217 -0.64 -2.84 12.06
N ILE A 218 -0.77 -1.92 11.11
CA ILE A 218 -1.80 -1.96 10.06
C ILE A 218 -1.15 -2.32 8.73
N LEU A 219 0.06 -1.82 8.48
CA LEU A 219 0.90 -2.14 7.31
C LEU A 219 0.15 -2.01 5.98
N LYS A 220 -0.78 -1.05 5.86
CA LYS A 220 -1.75 -1.00 4.75
C LYS A 220 -1.08 -1.10 3.38
N ARG A 221 -0.09 -0.24 3.10
CA ARG A 221 0.59 -0.21 1.79
C ARG A 221 1.44 -1.45 1.54
N ALA A 222 2.03 -2.02 2.59
CA ALA A 222 2.82 -3.25 2.46
C ALA A 222 1.90 -4.43 2.13
N GLN A 223 0.74 -4.51 2.78
CA GLN A 223 -0.28 -5.51 2.46
C GLN A 223 -0.82 -5.34 1.04
N ILE A 224 -1.09 -4.10 0.58
CA ILE A 224 -1.51 -3.81 -0.80
C ILE A 224 -0.49 -4.34 -1.79
N LEU A 225 0.80 -4.04 -1.59
CA LEU A 225 1.89 -4.50 -2.46
C LEU A 225 1.90 -6.03 -2.62
N VAL A 226 1.80 -6.76 -1.51
CA VAL A 226 1.73 -8.24 -1.57
C VAL A 226 0.48 -8.69 -2.34
N GLY A 227 -0.68 -8.05 -2.11
CA GLY A 227 -1.92 -8.35 -2.80
C GLY A 227 -1.89 -8.02 -4.30
N ASP A 228 -1.24 -6.93 -4.69
CA ASP A 228 -1.09 -6.51 -6.09
C ASP A 228 -0.11 -7.44 -6.84
N LEU A 229 0.98 -7.88 -6.20
CA LEU A 229 1.83 -8.94 -6.75
C LEU A 229 1.04 -10.24 -6.96
N TRP A 230 0.30 -10.69 -5.95
CA TRP A 230 -0.50 -11.91 -6.06
C TRP A 230 -1.56 -11.80 -7.17
N SER A 231 -2.25 -10.67 -7.26
CA SER A 231 -3.30 -10.41 -8.27
C SER A 231 -2.71 -10.29 -9.68
N CYS A 232 -1.61 -9.56 -9.84
CA CYS A 232 -0.93 -9.39 -11.12
C CYS A 232 -0.38 -10.72 -11.66
N PHE A 233 0.14 -11.59 -10.79
CA PHE A 233 0.69 -12.87 -11.22
C PHE A 233 -0.25 -14.07 -11.05
N GLU A 234 -1.49 -13.84 -10.59
CA GLU A 234 -2.50 -14.88 -10.33
C GLU A 234 -1.97 -16.02 -9.45
N GLY A 235 -1.23 -15.68 -8.39
CA GLY A 235 -0.64 -16.65 -7.47
C GLY A 235 0.51 -17.49 -8.05
N LYS A 236 1.14 -17.06 -9.15
CA LYS A 236 2.25 -17.76 -9.81
C LYS A 236 3.52 -16.90 -9.82
N GLY A 237 4.68 -17.48 -10.13
CA GLY A 237 5.91 -16.71 -10.36
C GLY A 237 6.25 -15.77 -9.20
N PHE A 238 6.36 -14.46 -9.45
CA PHE A 238 6.67 -13.46 -8.43
C PHE A 238 5.52 -13.16 -7.46
N GLY A 239 4.28 -13.56 -7.77
CA GLY A 239 3.13 -13.46 -6.87
C GLY A 239 2.73 -14.80 -6.24
N GLU A 240 3.58 -15.83 -6.34
CA GLU A 240 3.33 -17.12 -5.67
C GLU A 240 3.67 -16.99 -4.19
N PHE A 241 2.64 -17.06 -3.34
CA PHE A 241 2.79 -17.07 -1.89
C PHE A 241 2.02 -18.25 -1.27
N HIS A 242 2.68 -19.03 -0.39
CA HIS A 242 2.06 -20.20 0.23
C HIS A 242 1.16 -19.88 1.43
N ASP A 243 1.23 -18.66 1.93
CA ASP A 243 0.55 -18.10 3.10
C ASP A 243 -0.15 -16.77 2.75
N ILE A 244 -0.64 -16.62 1.51
CA ILE A 244 -1.32 -15.39 1.05
C ILE A 244 -2.55 -15.02 1.89
N ASP A 245 -3.21 -16.03 2.47
CA ASP A 245 -4.35 -15.89 3.38
C ASP A 245 -4.00 -15.19 4.70
N GLN A 246 -2.71 -15.03 4.99
CA GLN A 246 -2.22 -14.28 6.14
C GLN A 246 -2.21 -12.76 5.90
N ILE A 247 -2.42 -12.31 4.67
CA ILE A 247 -2.58 -10.89 4.35
C ILE A 247 -4.06 -10.53 4.54
N THR A 248 -4.33 -9.44 5.23
CA THR A 248 -5.69 -9.01 5.60
C THR A 248 -6.30 -8.07 4.56
N ALA A 249 -7.61 -7.83 4.68
CA ALA A 249 -8.26 -6.75 3.95
C ALA A 249 -7.67 -5.39 4.40
N PHE A 250 -7.22 -4.59 3.45
CA PHE A 250 -6.49 -3.35 3.74
C PHE A 250 -7.38 -2.33 4.48
N ALA A 251 -6.81 -1.68 5.52
CA ALA A 251 -7.49 -0.61 6.26
C ALA A 251 -7.60 0.66 5.40
N ASP A 252 -8.60 0.71 4.52
CA ASP A 252 -8.93 1.89 3.72
C ASP A 252 -10.01 2.75 4.38
N TYR A 253 -10.11 4.03 4.01
CA TYR A 253 -11.14 4.92 4.56
C TYR A 253 -12.50 4.75 3.84
N ARG A 254 -12.55 4.14 2.65
CA ARG A 254 -13.80 3.77 1.94
C ARG A 254 -14.40 2.48 2.49
N VAL A 255 -13.58 1.52 2.89
CA VAL A 255 -14.04 0.22 3.38
C VAL A 255 -15.01 0.38 4.57
N PRO A 256 -14.70 1.15 5.63
CA PRO A 256 -15.64 1.42 6.71
C PRO A 256 -16.96 2.04 6.25
N GLN A 257 -16.96 2.91 5.23
CA GLN A 257 -18.19 3.50 4.69
C GLN A 257 -19.10 2.43 4.07
N VAL A 258 -18.50 1.51 3.30
CA VAL A 258 -19.21 0.38 2.70
C VAL A 258 -19.71 -0.59 3.77
N LEU A 259 -18.88 -0.90 4.76
CA LEU A 259 -19.26 -1.79 5.86
C LEU A 259 -20.38 -1.21 6.72
N VAL A 260 -20.39 0.10 6.97
CA VAL A 260 -21.53 0.77 7.64
C VAL A 260 -22.78 0.72 6.77
N HIS A 261 -22.67 0.97 5.46
CA HIS A 261 -23.81 0.89 4.54
C HIS A 261 -24.48 -0.50 4.54
N PHE A 262 -23.67 -1.56 4.61
CA PHE A 262 -24.17 -2.94 4.68
C PHE A 262 -24.52 -3.41 6.11
N GLY A 263 -24.40 -2.54 7.11
CA GLY A 263 -24.71 -2.86 8.50
C GLY A 263 -23.71 -3.79 9.17
N VAL A 264 -22.52 -4.01 8.57
CA VAL A 264 -21.43 -4.75 9.21
C VAL A 264 -20.84 -3.96 10.37
N LEU A 265 -20.73 -2.64 10.22
CA LEU A 265 -20.23 -1.74 11.25
C LEU A 265 -21.33 -0.76 11.66
N SER A 266 -21.32 -0.36 12.93
CA SER A 266 -21.99 0.87 13.38
C SER A 266 -21.06 1.70 14.25
N TYR A 267 -21.25 3.01 14.20
CA TYR A 267 -20.57 3.94 15.07
C TYR A 267 -21.50 4.38 16.19
N ASP A 268 -20.94 4.67 17.35
CA ASP A 268 -21.70 5.38 18.38
C ASP A 268 -22.04 6.81 17.93
N ARG A 269 -22.86 7.49 18.74
CA ARG A 269 -23.29 8.86 18.42
C ARG A 269 -22.11 9.82 18.25
N HIS A 270 -21.12 9.73 19.13
CA HIS A 270 -19.99 10.65 19.14
C HIS A 270 -19.15 10.51 17.86
N LEU A 271 -18.75 9.29 17.52
CA LEU A 271 -17.98 9.03 16.31
C LEU A 271 -18.79 9.33 15.04
N THR A 272 -20.10 9.08 15.06
CA THR A 272 -21.00 9.48 13.97
C THR A 272 -20.96 10.99 13.74
N GLU A 273 -21.00 11.79 14.80
CA GLU A 273 -20.93 13.26 14.72
C GLU A 273 -19.55 13.74 14.23
N VAL A 274 -18.46 13.10 14.66
CA VAL A 274 -17.10 13.42 14.17
C VAL A 274 -16.96 13.14 12.68
N VAL A 275 -17.35 11.94 12.24
CA VAL A 275 -17.24 11.52 10.83
C VAL A 275 -18.15 12.35 9.92
N ARG A 276 -19.35 12.71 10.38
CA ARG A 276 -20.27 13.58 9.61
C ARG A 276 -19.88 15.05 9.68
N GLY A 277 -19.32 15.51 10.81
CA GLY A 277 -18.90 16.89 11.05
C GLY A 277 -17.66 17.31 10.24
N ALA A 278 -16.93 16.35 9.69
CA ALA A 278 -15.93 16.58 8.65
C ALA A 278 -16.54 17.01 7.29
N TYR A 279 -17.87 16.98 7.14
CA TYR A 279 -18.60 17.61 6.04
C TYR A 279 -19.22 18.93 6.54
N ARG A 280 -18.45 20.02 6.50
CA ARG A 280 -19.02 21.38 6.50
C ARG A 280 -19.07 21.88 5.05
N PRO A 281 -20.20 21.74 4.34
CA PRO A 281 -20.42 22.55 3.16
C PRO A 281 -20.56 23.99 3.67
N THR A 282 -19.53 24.81 3.47
CA THR A 282 -19.68 26.25 3.58
C THR A 282 -20.59 26.67 2.43
N TYR A 283 -21.82 27.07 2.77
CA TYR A 283 -22.72 27.80 1.88
C TYR A 283 -22.12 29.15 1.51
#